data_AF-A0A940ZFD4-F1
#
_entry.id   AF-A0A940ZFD4-F1
#
_cell.length_a   1.000
_cell.length_b   1.000
_cell.length_c   1.000
_cell.angle_alpha   90.00
_cell.angle_beta   90.00
_cell.angle_gamma   90.00
#
_symmetry.space_group_name_H-M   'P 1'
#
loop_
_entity.id
_entity.type
_entity.pdbx_description
1 polymer ?
#
loop_
_entity_poly.entity_id
_entity_poly.type
_entity_poly.pdbx_seq_one_letter_code
_entity_poly.pdbx_strand_id
1 'polypeptide(L)' 'MESKSLKLYLWSYRSQGVFHEHGVNAILDDLVAALTPRWCKVTGEFAVRGGIAITVEAEYKGEG' A
#
# COMPACT_ATOMS: atom_id res chain seq x y z
N MET A 1 -3.92 9.07 -10.50
CA MET A 1 -4.91 9.02 -9.40
C MET A 1 -5.11 10.43 -8.84
N GLU A 2 -6.28 10.75 -8.32
CA GLU A 2 -6.56 12.02 -7.63
C GLU A 2 -6.45 11.82 -6.10
N SER A 3 -6.00 12.86 -5.37
CA SER A 3 -5.63 12.80 -3.95
C SER A 3 -6.79 12.50 -3.01
N LYS A 4 -7.98 13.08 -3.24
CA LYS A 4 -9.20 12.81 -2.45
C LYS A 4 -9.63 11.35 -2.60
N SER A 5 -9.62 10.81 -3.81
CA SER A 5 -9.94 9.40 -4.05
C SER A 5 -8.94 8.45 -3.36
N LEU A 6 -7.64 8.75 -3.40
CA LEU A 6 -6.62 7.98 -2.69
C LEU A 6 -6.86 7.96 -1.17
N LYS A 7 -7.19 9.11 -0.58
CA LYS A 7 -7.50 9.20 0.85
C LYS A 7 -8.70 8.33 1.24
N LEU A 8 -9.78 8.39 0.46
CA LEU A 8 -10.99 7.58 0.72
C LEU A 8 -10.71 6.09 0.59
N TYR A 9 -9.90 5.70 -0.39
CA TYR A 9 -9.42 4.34 -0.55
C TYR A 9 -8.59 3.88 0.66
N LEU A 10 -7.59 4.63 1.11
CA LEU A 10 -6.82 4.26 2.31
C LEU A 10 -7.71 4.17 3.57
N TRP A 11 -8.74 4.99 3.68
CA TRP A 11 -9.70 4.92 4.79
C TRP A 11 -10.55 3.66 4.79
N SER A 12 -10.78 2.98 3.66
CA SER A 12 -11.54 1.73 3.64
C SER A 12 -10.84 0.60 4.41
N TYR A 13 -9.52 0.69 4.57
CA TYR A 13 -8.72 -0.26 5.35
C TYR A 13 -8.81 -0.05 6.88
N ARG A 14 -9.38 1.08 7.35
CA ARG A 14 -9.43 1.44 8.78
C ARG A 14 -10.03 0.33 9.67
N SER A 15 -11.06 -0.33 9.17
CA SER A 15 -11.79 -1.36 9.92
C SER A 15 -11.49 -2.78 9.44
N GLN A 16 -10.53 -2.94 8.53
CA GLN A 16 -10.13 -4.22 7.98
C GLN A 16 -8.93 -4.76 8.74
N GLY A 17 -9.07 -5.96 9.32
CA GLY A 17 -7.98 -6.67 9.96
C GLY A 17 -7.09 -7.32 8.89
N VAL A 18 -6.06 -6.60 8.44
CA VAL A 18 -5.12 -7.07 7.42
C VAL A 18 -3.71 -7.08 7.98
N PHE A 19 -2.95 -8.15 7.71
CA PHE A 19 -1.53 -8.22 8.04
C PHE A 19 -0.75 -7.13 7.31
N HIS A 20 0.28 -6.59 7.95
CA HIS A 20 1.07 -5.47 7.45
C HIS A 20 1.59 -5.70 6.02
N GLU A 21 2.10 -6.89 5.76
CA GLU A 21 2.63 -7.31 4.46
C GLU A 21 1.52 -7.42 3.41
N HIS A 22 0.41 -8.06 3.75
CA HIS A 22 -0.71 -8.24 2.83
C HIS A 22 -1.35 -6.89 2.47
N GLY A 23 -1.46 -5.98 3.43
CA GLY A 23 -2.04 -4.66 3.23
C GLY A 23 -1.22 -3.82 2.25
N VAL A 24 0.10 -3.79 2.40
CA VAL A 24 0.98 -3.05 1.48
C VAL A 24 0.95 -3.62 0.06
N ASN A 25 0.98 -4.96 -0.09
CA ASN A 25 0.89 -5.59 -1.41
C ASN A 25 -0.48 -5.33 -2.08
N ALA A 26 -1.58 -5.47 -1.34
CA ALA A 26 -2.91 -5.21 -1.88
C ALA A 26 -3.06 -3.75 -2.36
N ILE A 27 -2.52 -2.80 -1.59
CA ILE A 27 -2.51 -1.38 -2.01
C ILE A 27 -1.70 -1.21 -3.30
N LEU A 28 -0.52 -1.82 -3.41
CA LEU A 28 0.27 -1.75 -4.64
C LEU A 28 -0.49 -2.32 -5.84
N ASP A 29 -1.08 -3.51 -5.69
CA ASP A 29 -1.81 -4.19 -6.76
C ASP A 29 -3.00 -3.36 -7.26
N ASP A 30 -3.78 -2.78 -6.35
CA ASP A 30 -4.90 -1.90 -6.70
C ASP A 30 -4.44 -0.61 -7.40
N LEU A 31 -3.32 -0.03 -6.94
CA LEU A 31 -2.72 1.14 -7.59
C LEU A 31 -2.21 0.82 -8.99
N VAL A 32 -1.57 -0.34 -9.18
CA VAL A 32 -1.05 -0.79 -10.47
C VAL A 32 -2.21 -1.04 -11.44
N ALA A 33 -3.25 -1.74 -10.99
CA ALA A 33 -4.44 -2.03 -11.80
C ALA A 33 -5.18 -0.74 -12.21
N ALA A 34 -5.29 0.24 -11.30
CA ALA A 34 -6.00 1.49 -11.58
C ALA A 34 -5.21 2.49 -12.44
N LEU A 35 -3.87 2.41 -12.45
CA LEU A 35 -3.02 3.45 -13.04
C LEU A 35 -2.14 2.99 -14.19
N THR A 36 -1.94 1.67 -14.35
CA THR A 36 -0.96 1.10 -15.29
C THR A 36 0.37 1.88 -15.29
N PRO A 37 0.98 2.11 -14.11
CA PRO A 37 2.12 3.01 -14.00
C PRO A 37 3.37 2.38 -14.62
N ARG A 38 4.35 3.18 -15.06
CA ARG A 38 5.67 2.65 -15.44
C ARG A 38 6.44 2.10 -14.22
N TRP A 39 6.18 2.71 -13.06
CA TRP A 39 6.79 2.36 -11.80
C TRP A 39 5.88 2.77 -10.65
N CYS A 40 5.79 1.94 -9.61
CA CYS A 40 5.05 2.26 -8.40
C CYS A 40 5.72 1.61 -7.19
N LYS A 41 5.80 2.32 -6.07
CA LYS A 41 6.26 1.78 -4.79
C LYS A 41 5.29 2.18 -3.69
N VAL A 42 4.97 1.23 -2.82
CA VAL A 42 4.19 1.45 -1.61
C VAL A 42 5.04 1.06 -0.42
N THR A 43 5.19 1.98 0.53
CA THR A 43 5.90 1.76 1.79
C THR A 43 4.90 1.91 2.94
N GLY A 44 4.76 0.86 3.73
CA GLY A 44 3.96 0.86 4.96
C GLY A 44 4.88 0.89 6.19
N GLU A 45 4.87 2.01 6.91
CA GLU A 45 5.57 2.16 8.18
C GLU A 45 4.58 1.98 9.33
N PHE A 46 4.73 0.91 10.11
CA PHE A 46 3.79 0.56 11.15
C PHE A 46 4.33 0.91 12.53
N ALA A 47 3.43 1.36 13.41
CA ALA A 47 3.76 1.69 14.79
C ALA A 47 4.36 0.48 15.52
N VAL A 48 5.37 0.74 16.35
CA VAL A 48 6.08 -0.28 17.13
C VAL A 48 5.10 -1.05 18.02
N ARG A 49 5.16 -2.38 17.98
CA ARG A 49 4.40 -3.26 18.88
C ARG A 49 5.35 -4.25 19.53
N GLY A 50 5.31 -4.37 20.86
CA GLY A 50 6.19 -5.27 21.60
C GLY A 50 7.69 -4.97 21.43
N GLY A 51 8.06 -3.71 21.16
CA GLY A 51 9.44 -3.31 20.92
C GLY A 51 9.97 -3.58 19.50
N ILE A 52 9.14 -4.11 18.59
CA ILE A 52 9.51 -4.41 17.22
C ILE A 52 8.84 -3.42 16.27
N ALA A 53 9.66 -2.76 15.44
CA ALA A 53 9.20 -1.92 14.33
C ALA A 53 9.04 -2.78 13.07
N ILE A 54 8.02 -2.49 12.26
CA ILE A 54 7.77 -3.18 10.99
C ILE A 54 7.65 -2.12 9.90
N THR A 55 8.50 -2.27 8.87
CA THR A 55 8.42 -1.52 7.63
C THR A 55 8.30 -2.52 6.49
N VAL A 56 7.28 -2.36 5.65
CA VAL A 56 7.06 -3.19 4.48
C VAL A 56 7.17 -2.33 3.24
N GLU A 57 7.93 -2.77 2.25
CA GLU A 57 8.02 -2.15 0.93
C GLU A 57 7.55 -3.13 -0.14
N ALA A 58 6.69 -2.66 -1.05
CA ALA A 58 6.30 -3.38 -2.25
C ALA A 58 6.53 -2.48 -3.46
N GLU A 59 7.11 -3.04 -4.53
CA GLU A 59 7.52 -2.29 -5.71
C GLU A 59 7.06 -3.00 -6.99
N TYR A 60 6.43 -2.23 -7.88
CA TYR A 60 6.09 -2.63 -9.25
C TYR A 60 6.99 -1.89 -10.25
N LYS A 61 7.63 -2.66 -11.14
CA LYS A 61 8.39 -2.15 -12.28
C LYS A 61 7.68 -2.63 -13.54
N GLY A 62 7.05 -1.71 -14.26
CA GLY A 62 6.46 -2.05 -15.54
C GLY A 62 7.56 -2.42 -16.53
N GLU A 63 7.40 -3.57 -17.19
CA GLU A 63 8.20 -3.86 -18.38
C GLU A 63 7.81 -2.83 -19.45
N GLY A 64 8.80 -2.06 -19.90
CA GLY A 64 8.62 -0.98 -20.86
C GLY A 64 8.44 -1.45 -22.29
#